data_AF-A0A8T5NJE9-F1
#
_entry.id   AF-A0A8T5NJE9-F1
#
_cell.length_a   1.000
_cell.length_b   1.000
_cell.length_c   1.000
_cell.angle_alpha   90.00
_cell.angle_beta   90.00
_cell.angle_gamma   90.00
#
_symmetry.space_group_name_H-M   'P 1'
#
loop_
_entity.id
_entity.type
_entity.pdbx_description
1 polymer ?
#
loop_
_entity_poly.entity_id
_entity_poly.type
_entity_poly.pdbx_seq_one_letter_code
_entity_poly.pdbx_strand_id
1 'polypeptide(L)'
;MKLTRFIIQLNKRGKQMIIGLDDTDSKEGMCTTYLAAVLIEKLASFGRIQGYPLLIRLNPNIIYKTRGNAAMAIPIELNRGEDAETVMKMVIDLVEEMA
;
A
#
# COMPACT_ATOMS: atom_id res chain seq x y z
N MET A 1 10.90 1.70 -7.42
CA MET A 1 11.96 1.14 -6.56
C MET A 1 11.41 -0.16 -5.99
N LYS A 2 12.03 -1.32 -6.25
CA LYS A 2 11.57 -2.61 -5.70
C LYS A 2 12.27 -2.81 -4.36
N LEU A 3 11.54 -2.72 -3.26
CA LEU A 3 12.01 -3.27 -1.98
C LEU A 3 11.92 -4.78 -2.13
N THR A 4 13.04 -5.47 -1.98
CA THR A 4 13.26 -6.85 -2.44
C THR A 4 12.42 -7.90 -1.69
N ARG A 5 11.57 -7.48 -0.74
CA ARG A 5 10.72 -8.32 0.09
C ARG A 5 9.23 -7.94 0.06
N PHE A 6 8.87 -6.75 -0.42
CA PHE A 6 7.49 -6.23 -0.43
C PHE A 6 7.18 -5.60 -1.79
N ILE A 7 5.99 -5.87 -2.34
CA ILE A 7 5.59 -5.26 -3.61
C ILE A 7 4.86 -3.96 -3.31
N ILE A 8 5.58 -2.85 -3.46
CA ILE A 8 5.01 -1.50 -3.44
C ILE A 8 5.01 -0.95 -4.85
N GLN A 9 3.82 -0.63 -5.36
CA GLN A 9 3.67 0.07 -6.64
C GLN A 9 3.10 1.47 -6.40
N LEU A 10 3.83 2.48 -6.86
CA LEU A 10 3.45 3.89 -6.74
C LEU A 10 3.33 4.47 -8.15
N ASN A 11 2.12 4.87 -8.54
CA ASN A 11 1.85 5.47 -9.84
C ASN A 11 1.22 6.86 -9.66
N LYS A 12 1.82 7.89 -10.26
CA LYS A 12 1.38 9.29 -10.15
C LYS A 12 0.94 9.84 -11.52
N ARG A 13 -0.23 10.48 -11.54
CA ARG A 13 -0.69 11.37 -12.62
C ARG A 13 -1.21 12.68 -12.03
N GLY A 14 -0.43 13.75 -12.14
CA GLY A 14 -0.76 15.04 -11.52
C GLY A 14 -0.87 14.91 -10.00
N LYS A 15 -2.07 15.16 -9.46
CA LYS A 15 -2.38 14.99 -8.03
C LYS A 15 -2.85 13.57 -7.65
N GLN A 16 -3.15 12.73 -8.63
CA GLN A 16 -3.66 11.38 -8.36
C GLN A 16 -2.49 10.42 -8.19
N MET A 17 -2.58 9.57 -7.18
CA MET A 17 -1.64 8.49 -6.92
C MET A 17 -2.38 7.21 -6.55
N ILE A 18 -1.86 6.06 -6.98
CA ILE A 18 -2.31 4.75 -6.50
C ILE A 18 -1.13 4.09 -5.78
N ILE A 19 -1.39 3.67 -4.54
CA ILE A 19 -0.44 2.92 -3.71
C ILE A 19 -0.89 1.46 -3.67
N GLY A 20 -0.09 0.56 -4.23
CA GLY A 20 -0.29 -0.88 -4.16
C GLY A 20 0.56 -1.50 -3.05
N LEU A 21 -0.01 -2.43 -2.28
CA LEU A 21 0.66 -3.19 -1.22
C LEU A 21 0.36 -4.68 -1.40
N ASP A 22 1.40 -5.52 -1.36
CA ASP A 22 1.28 -6.98 -1.39
C ASP A 22 2.50 -7.62 -0.69
N ASP A 23 2.31 -8.82 -0.16
CA ASP A 23 3.31 -9.65 0.54
C ASP A 23 3.87 -9.05 1.85
N THR A 24 3.09 -8.21 2.53
CA THR A 24 3.47 -7.57 3.80
C THR A 24 2.96 -8.30 5.05
N ASP A 25 2.37 -9.48 4.90
CA ASP A 25 1.94 -10.33 6.00
C ASP A 25 3.09 -11.19 6.55
N SER A 26 3.09 -11.42 7.87
CA SER A 26 4.09 -12.26 8.53
C SER A 26 3.44 -13.38 9.35
N LYS A 27 4.19 -14.46 9.61
CA LYS A 27 3.73 -15.57 10.45
C LYS A 27 3.70 -15.22 11.95
N GLU A 28 4.40 -14.17 12.35
CA GLU A 28 4.55 -13.74 13.76
C GLU A 28 3.49 -12.70 14.17
N GLY A 29 2.62 -12.31 13.25
CA GLY A 29 1.65 -11.22 13.39
C GLY A 29 1.66 -10.33 12.15
N MET A 30 0.76 -9.34 12.08
CA MET A 30 0.62 -8.41 10.93
C MET A 30 -0.12 -9.00 9.71
N CYS A 31 -0.86 -8.15 9.00
CA CYS A 31 -1.46 -8.49 7.71
C CYS A 31 -1.55 -7.26 6.80
N THR A 32 -1.58 -7.48 5.48
CA THR A 32 -1.60 -6.39 4.48
C THR A 32 -2.76 -5.42 4.66
N THR A 33 -3.93 -5.90 5.10
CA THR A 33 -5.09 -5.05 5.38
C THR A 33 -4.89 -4.15 6.60
N TYR A 34 -4.19 -4.63 7.63
CA TYR A 34 -3.90 -3.82 8.81
C TYR A 34 -2.84 -2.75 8.50
N LEU A 35 -1.79 -3.10 7.75
CA LEU A 35 -0.81 -2.12 7.26
C LEU A 35 -1.50 -1.03 6.44
N ALA A 36 -2.42 -1.42 5.55
CA ALA A 36 -3.19 -0.48 4.75
C ALA A 36 -4.05 0.46 5.61
N ALA A 37 -4.67 -0.03 6.69
CA ALA A 37 -5.45 0.81 7.60
C ALA A 37 -4.59 1.88 8.29
N VAL A 38 -3.43 1.49 8.84
CA VAL A 38 -2.46 2.42 9.45
C VAL A 38 -1.95 3.44 8.42
N LEU A 39 -1.68 2.99 7.20
CA LEU A 39 -1.23 3.87 6.13
C LEU A 39 -2.30 4.91 5.76
N ILE A 40 -3.58 4.51 5.67
CA ILE A 40 -4.68 5.41 5.34
C ILE A 40 -4.80 6.56 6.36
N GLU A 41 -4.63 6.27 7.65
CA GLU A 41 -4.65 7.31 8.69
C GLU A 41 -3.52 8.33 8.49
N LYS A 42 -2.30 7.86 8.19
CA LYS A 42 -1.14 8.73 7.93
C LYS A 42 -1.30 9.55 6.65
N LEU A 43 -1.93 8.99 5.62
CA LEU A 43 -2.17 9.65 4.33
C LEU A 43 -3.19 10.80 4.41
N ALA A 44 -4.04 10.82 5.43
CA ALA A 44 -5.09 11.84 5.57
C ALA A 44 -4.57 13.28 5.63
N SER A 45 -3.31 13.47 6.04
CA SER A 45 -2.65 14.79 6.05
C SER A 45 -2.18 15.26 4.67
N PHE A 46 -1.96 14.34 3.73
CA PHE A 46 -1.42 14.61 2.39
C PHE A 46 -2.50 14.68 1.32
N GLY A 47 -3.68 14.13 1.57
CA GLY A 47 -4.74 14.08 0.57
C GLY A 47 -5.96 13.30 1.02
N ARG A 48 -6.83 13.04 0.06
CA ARG A 48 -8.09 12.32 0.27
C ARG A 48 -8.07 10.99 -0.47
N ILE A 49 -8.45 9.93 0.24
CA ILE A 49 -8.70 8.62 -0.38
C ILE A 49 -9.87 8.74 -1.36
N GLN A 50 -9.65 8.31 -2.60
CA GLN A 50 -10.64 8.37 -3.67
C GLN A 50 -11.54 7.14 -3.58
N GLY A 51 -12.74 7.32 -3.03
CA GLY A 51 -13.67 6.22 -2.79
C GLY A 51 -13.18 5.31 -1.66
N TYR A 52 -12.96 4.03 -1.97
CA TYR A 52 -12.55 3.02 -0.99
C TYR A 52 -11.23 2.37 -1.38
N PRO A 53 -10.40 1.95 -0.40
CA PRO A 53 -9.31 1.04 -0.68
C PRO A 53 -9.84 -0.29 -1.23
N LEU A 54 -9.10 -0.89 -2.15
CA LEU A 54 -9.50 -2.12 -2.83
C LEU A 54 -8.73 -3.30 -2.23
N LEU A 55 -9.46 -4.31 -1.75
CA LEU A 55 -8.91 -5.62 -1.42
C LEU A 55 -9.03 -6.54 -2.65
N ILE A 56 -7.92 -6.78 -3.32
CA ILE A 56 -7.87 -7.49 -4.60
C ILE A 56 -7.44 -8.93 -4.36
N ARG A 57 -8.37 -9.87 -4.49
CA ARG A 57 -8.05 -11.31 -4.47
C ARG A 57 -7.27 -11.71 -5.71
N LEU A 58 -6.11 -12.30 -5.49
CA LEU A 58 -5.27 -12.84 -6.56
C LEU A 58 -5.63 -14.31 -6.83
N ASN A 59 -4.92 -14.94 -7.77
CA ASN A 59 -5.16 -16.35 -8.11
C ASN A 59 -5.01 -17.25 -6.86
N PRO A 60 -6.07 -17.95 -6.42
CA PRO A 60 -6.02 -18.79 -5.23
C PRO A 60 -5.21 -20.08 -5.43
N ASN A 61 -4.92 -20.45 -6.68
CA ASN A 61 -4.22 -21.70 -7.01
C ASN A 61 -2.69 -21.55 -6.98
N ILE A 62 -2.16 -20.42 -6.50
CA ILE A 62 -0.72 -20.19 -6.40
C ILE A 62 -0.15 -20.97 -5.21
N ILE A 63 0.71 -21.95 -5.53
CA ILE A 63 1.28 -22.93 -4.57
C ILE A 63 2.16 -22.25 -3.51
N TYR A 64 2.81 -21.14 -3.84
CA TYR A 64 3.77 -20.45 -2.96
C TYR A 64 3.12 -19.51 -1.93
N LYS A 65 1.81 -19.27 -2.00
CA LYS A 65 1.10 -18.36 -1.09
C LYS A 65 0.27 -19.16 -0.10
N THR A 66 0.38 -18.80 1.19
CA THR A 66 -0.52 -19.31 2.23
C THR A 66 -1.92 -18.72 2.07
N ARG A 67 -2.92 -19.27 2.78
CA ARG A 67 -4.32 -18.79 2.76
C ARG A 67 -4.35 -17.27 2.80
N GLY A 68 -4.96 -16.63 1.81
CA GLY A 68 -5.10 -15.16 1.85
C GLY A 68 -4.72 -14.40 0.59
N ASN A 69 -4.03 -15.00 -0.38
CA ASN A 69 -3.43 -14.32 -1.56
C ASN A 69 -4.25 -13.12 -2.08
N ALA A 70 -3.88 -11.93 -1.62
CA ALA A 70 -4.58 -10.69 -1.90
C ALA A 70 -3.63 -9.51 -1.77
N ALA A 71 -3.85 -8.50 -2.61
CA ALA A 71 -3.17 -7.22 -2.56
C ALA A 71 -4.15 -6.12 -2.14
N MET A 72 -3.61 -5.00 -1.67
CA MET A 72 -4.36 -3.77 -1.40
C MET A 72 -4.00 -2.71 -2.44
N ALA A 73 -4.99 -1.94 -2.89
CA ALA A 73 -4.77 -0.72 -3.66
C ALA A 73 -5.47 0.46 -2.99
N ILE A 74 -4.73 1.54 -2.77
CA ILE A 74 -5.20 2.75 -2.08
C ILE A 74 -5.07 3.91 -3.07
N PRO A 75 -6.16 4.29 -3.75
CA PRO A 75 -6.18 5.47 -4.59
C PRO A 75 -6.30 6.73 -3.73
N ILE A 76 -5.39 7.67 -3.92
CA ILE A 76 -5.34 8.94 -3.19
C ILE A 76 -5.23 10.11 -4.17
N GLU A 77 -5.97 11.17 -3.89
CA GLU A 77 -5.75 12.48 -4.49
C GLU A 77 -5.01 13.37 -3.49
N LEU A 78 -3.79 13.75 -3.86
CA LEU A 78 -2.94 14.61 -3.05
C LEU A 78 -3.44 16.05 -3.07
N ASN A 79 -3.33 16.73 -1.93
CA ASN A 79 -3.61 18.16 -1.81
C ASN A 79 -2.69 18.96 -2.75
N ARG A 80 -1.39 18.63 -2.73
CA ARG A 80 -0.35 19.20 -3.59
C ARG A 80 0.35 18.08 -4.34
N GLY A 81 0.55 18.27 -5.65
CA GLY A 81 1.25 17.27 -6.47
C GLY A 81 2.71 17.08 -6.04
N GLU A 82 3.33 18.07 -5.43
CA GLU A 82 4.73 18.05 -4.96
C GLU A 82 4.93 17.11 -3.76
N ASP A 83 3.89 16.87 -2.95
CA ASP A 83 3.97 16.00 -1.76
C ASP A 83 4.20 14.52 -2.12
N ALA A 84 4.10 14.16 -3.40
CA ALA A 84 4.22 12.80 -3.88
C ALA A 84 5.48 12.10 -3.39
N GLU A 85 6.65 12.74 -3.47
CA GLU A 85 7.92 12.12 -3.04
C GLU A 85 7.94 11.87 -1.53
N THR A 86 7.42 12.82 -0.74
CA THR A 86 7.28 12.67 0.71
C THR A 86 6.34 11.53 1.06
N VAL A 87 5.21 11.41 0.37
CA VAL A 87 4.27 10.30 0.55
C VAL A 87 4.91 8.96 0.19
N MET A 88 5.64 8.90 -0.94
CA MET A 88 6.35 7.67 -1.33
C MET A 88 7.34 7.23 -0.26
N LYS A 89 8.15 8.18 0.26
CA LYS A 89 9.09 7.90 1.33
C LYS A 89 8.39 7.40 2.59
N MET A 90 7.32 8.08 3.01
CA MET A 90 6.53 7.68 4.18
C MET A 90 5.92 6.28 4.05
N VAL A 91 5.42 5.93 2.86
CA VAL A 91 4.91 4.58 2.57
C VAL A 91 6.03 3.54 2.70
N ILE A 92 7.22 3.82 2.15
CA ILE A 92 8.38 2.93 2.23
C ILE A 92 8.81 2.75 3.68
N ASP A 93 9.03 3.85 4.40
CA ASP A 93 9.49 3.83 5.80
C ASP A 93 8.50 3.03 6.69
N LEU A 94 7.19 3.21 6.48
CA LEU A 94 6.15 2.46 7.21
C LEU A 94 6.18 0.97 6.91
N VAL A 95 6.37 0.59 5.64
CA VAL A 95 6.44 -0.83 5.26
C VAL A 95 7.70 -1.47 5.83
N GLU A 96 8.85 -0.78 5.79
CA GLU A 96 10.09 -1.28 6.40
C GLU A 96 10.02 -1.42 7.92
N GLU A 97 9.26 -0.55 8.60
CA GLU A 97 9.06 -0.61 10.05
C GLU A 97 8.15 -1.78 10.47
N MET A 98 7.10 -2.06 9.70
CA MET A 98 6.01 -2.95 10.14
C MET A 98 6.01 -4.34 9.50
N ALA A 99 6.75 -4.57 8.41
CA ALA A 99 6.67 -5.79 7.60
C ALA A 99 7.96 -6.62 7.62
#